data_AF-A0A968M980-F1
#
_entry.id   AF-A0A968M980-F1
#
_cell.length_a   1.000
_cell.length_b   1.000
_cell.length_c   1.000
_cell.angle_alpha   90.00
_cell.angle_beta   90.00
_cell.angle_gamma   90.00
#
_symmetry.space_group_name_H-M   'P 1'
#
loop_
_entity.id
_entity.type
_entity.pdbx_description
1 polymer ?
#
loop_
_entity_poly.entity_id
_entity_poly.type
_entity_poly.pdbx_seq_one_letter_code
_entity_poly.pdbx_strand_id
1 'polypeptide(L)'
;MRSKVLGYIEQGTTTTSFDMQVANRTSRFHVVMEALLMASKSNSDVSKSISQNIQFIEEKLRLHSQYIQENGDDMDEIKIWKWK
;
A
#
# COMPACT_ATOMS: atom_id res chain seq x y z
N MET A 1 -24.32 -5.12 0.72
CA MET A 1 -23.02 -4.73 1.31
C MET A 1 -21.92 -5.16 0.36
N ARG A 2 -21.07 -4.24 -0.13
CA ARG A 2 -19.92 -4.59 -0.98
C ARG A 2 -18.70 -4.64 -0.07
N SER A 3 -18.13 -5.82 0.13
CA SER A 3 -16.92 -6.02 0.92
C SER A 3 -15.74 -6.29 -0.01
N LYS A 4 -14.61 -5.63 0.24
CA LYS A 4 -13.33 -5.93 -0.41
C LYS A 4 -12.49 -6.73 0.57
N VAL A 5 -12.02 -7.90 0.15
CA VAL A 5 -11.09 -8.73 0.94
C VAL A 5 -9.72 -8.61 0.30
N LEU A 6 -8.73 -8.23 1.11
CA LEU A 6 -7.31 -8.30 0.76
C LEU A 6 -6.71 -9.45 1.55
N GLY A 7 -6.10 -10.40 0.85
CA GLY A 7 -5.58 -11.62 1.44
C GLY A 7 -4.42 -12.14 0.62
N TYR A 8 -3.91 -13.30 1.02
CA TYR A 8 -2.87 -13.99 0.28
C TYR A 8 -3.36 -14.37 -1.13
N ILE A 9 -2.53 -14.09 -2.14
CA ILE A 9 -2.84 -14.36 -3.55
C ILE A 9 -1.74 -15.20 -4.22
N GLU A 10 -1.04 -16.02 -3.43
CA GLU A 10 0.02 -16.90 -3.92
C GLU A 10 1.19 -16.16 -4.60
N GLN A 11 1.46 -14.94 -4.15
CA GLN A 11 2.61 -14.15 -4.60
C GLN A 11 3.65 -14.10 -3.49
N GLY A 12 4.90 -14.39 -3.82
CA GLY A 12 5.99 -14.34 -2.85
C GLY A 12 7.26 -15.01 -3.35
N THR A 13 8.38 -14.51 -2.85
CA THR A 13 9.72 -15.10 -3.00
C THR A 13 10.53 -14.77 -1.74
N THR A 14 11.80 -15.14 -1.68
CA THR A 14 12.69 -14.66 -0.62
C THR A 14 12.86 -13.15 -0.76
N THR A 15 12.22 -12.39 0.14
CA THR A 15 12.23 -10.92 0.15
C THR A 15 12.00 -10.40 1.59
N THR A 16 11.91 -9.08 1.78
CA THR A 16 11.66 -8.46 3.08
C THR A 16 10.22 -8.71 3.56
N SER A 17 9.99 -8.49 4.85
CA SER A 17 8.68 -8.79 5.46
C SER A 17 7.57 -7.89 4.91
N PHE A 18 7.85 -6.61 4.68
CA PHE A 18 6.85 -5.71 4.10
C PHE A 18 6.67 -5.92 2.60
N ASP A 19 7.74 -6.22 1.86
CA ASP A 19 7.64 -6.52 0.42
C ASP A 19 6.77 -7.75 0.16
N MET A 20 6.82 -8.77 1.04
CA MET A 20 5.89 -9.90 0.98
C MET A 20 4.41 -9.47 1.07
N GLN A 21 4.09 -8.44 1.85
CA GLN A 21 2.73 -7.87 1.92
C GLN A 21 2.40 -7.04 0.66
N VAL A 22 3.39 -6.33 0.10
CA VAL A 22 3.24 -5.59 -1.15
C VAL A 22 2.92 -6.54 -2.31
N ALA A 23 3.67 -7.64 -2.43
CA ALA A 23 3.45 -8.68 -3.44
C ALA A 23 2.03 -9.27 -3.36
N ASN A 24 1.50 -9.43 -2.14
CA ASN A 24 0.15 -9.93 -1.91
C ASN A 24 -0.94 -8.85 -1.90
N ARG A 25 -0.61 -7.59 -2.17
CA ARG A 25 -1.55 -6.45 -2.10
C ARG A 25 -2.26 -6.32 -0.74
N THR A 26 -1.60 -6.78 0.33
CA THR A 26 -2.10 -6.72 1.71
C THR A 26 -1.40 -5.64 2.54
N SER A 27 -0.40 -4.97 1.98
CA SER A 27 0.31 -3.90 2.69
C SER A 27 -0.62 -2.73 3.04
N ARG A 28 -0.26 -1.97 4.08
CA ARG A 28 -1.00 -0.78 4.53
C ARG A 28 -1.29 0.23 3.41
N PHE A 29 -0.40 0.32 2.41
CA PHE A 29 -0.59 1.17 1.24
C PHE A 29 -1.75 0.69 0.36
N HIS A 30 -1.86 -0.63 0.12
CA HIS A 30 -2.99 -1.21 -0.62
C HIS A 30 -4.30 -1.10 0.15
N VAL A 31 -4.26 -1.26 1.48
CA VAL A 31 -5.46 -1.06 2.33
C VAL A 31 -5.98 0.37 2.20
N VAL A 32 -5.10 1.38 2.32
CA VAL A 32 -5.48 2.80 2.16
C VAL A 32 -5.99 3.07 0.74
N MET A 33 -5.32 2.53 -0.27
CA MET A 33 -5.72 2.68 -1.67
C MET A 33 -7.15 2.17 -1.92
N GLU A 34 -7.47 0.95 -1.46
CA GLU A 34 -8.83 0.39 -1.60
C GLU A 34 -9.86 1.19 -0.80
N ALA A 35 -9.51 1.64 0.41
CA ALA A 35 -10.39 2.47 1.23
C ALA A 35 -10.73 3.78 0.52
N LEU A 36 -9.74 4.46 -0.08
CA LEU A 36 -9.93 5.68 -0.86
C LEU A 36 -10.79 5.46 -2.10
N LEU A 37 -10.52 4.38 -2.86
CA LEU A 37 -11.30 4.02 -4.06
C LEU A 37 -12.75 3.65 -3.73
N MET A 38 -12.99 3.09 -2.55
CA MET A 38 -14.35 2.81 -2.08
C MET A 38 -15.04 4.09 -1.61
N ALA A 39 -14.37 4.93 -0.83
CA ALA A 39 -14.92 6.18 -0.30
C ALA A 39 -15.22 7.21 -1.40
N SER A 40 -14.41 7.28 -2.46
CA SER A 40 -14.62 8.20 -3.58
C SER A 40 -15.96 7.99 -4.31
N LYS A 41 -16.56 6.80 -4.20
CA LYS A 41 -17.84 6.48 -4.84
C LYS A 41 -19.04 7.17 -4.19
N SER A 42 -18.90 7.61 -2.94
CA SER A 42 -19.99 8.22 -2.17
C SER A 42 -19.61 9.51 -1.46
N ASN A 43 -18.33 9.87 -1.40
CA ASN A 43 -17.84 11.11 -0.81
C ASN A 43 -17.19 11.99 -1.88
N SER A 44 -17.81 13.13 -2.17
CA SER A 44 -17.35 14.07 -3.20
C SER A 44 -15.98 14.69 -2.90
N ASP A 45 -15.65 14.91 -1.63
CA ASP A 45 -14.38 15.52 -1.26
C ASP A 45 -13.21 14.54 -1.40
N VAL A 46 -13.45 13.27 -1.07
CA VAL A 46 -12.50 12.19 -1.39
C VAL A 46 -12.38 12.03 -2.90
N SER A 47 -13.48 12.08 -3.65
CA SER A 47 -13.46 11.98 -5.11
C SER A 47 -12.64 13.09 -5.78
N LYS A 48 -12.63 14.32 -5.24
CA LYS A 48 -11.82 15.43 -5.80
C LYS A 48 -10.32 15.20 -5.65
N SER A 49 -9.90 14.54 -4.58
CA SER A 49 -8.48 14.32 -4.25
C SER A 49 -7.98 12.92 -4.61
N ILE A 50 -8.84 12.04 -5.11
CA ILE A 50 -8.52 10.61 -5.31
C ILE A 50 -7.28 10.41 -6.17
N SER A 51 -7.17 11.09 -7.32
CA SER A 51 -6.04 10.92 -8.23
C SER A 51 -4.71 11.28 -7.57
N GLN A 52 -4.66 12.37 -6.80
CA GLN A 52 -3.46 12.81 -6.10
C GLN A 52 -3.07 11.82 -4.99
N ASN A 53 -4.05 11.32 -4.25
CA ASN A 53 -3.79 10.34 -3.19
C ASN A 53 -3.30 8.99 -3.74
N ILE A 54 -3.87 8.53 -4.86
CA ILE A 54 -3.43 7.30 -5.52
C ILE A 54 -1.99 7.45 -6.04
N GLN A 55 -1.68 8.56 -6.72
CA GLN A 55 -0.33 8.85 -7.18
C GLN A 55 0.69 8.89 -6.03
N PHE A 56 0.33 9.48 -4.90
CA PHE A 56 1.18 9.48 -3.71
C PHE A 56 1.47 8.06 -3.20
N ILE A 57 0.45 7.20 -3.16
CA ILE A 57 0.60 5.80 -2.73
C ILE A 57 1.45 5.00 -3.72
N GLU A 58 1.23 5.17 -5.01
CA GLU A 58 2.03 4.52 -6.07
C GLU A 58 3.50 4.94 -5.98
N GLU A 59 3.79 6.21 -5.74
CA GLU A 59 5.14 6.70 -5.55
C GLU A 59 5.80 6.09 -4.29
N LYS A 60 5.05 5.93 -3.19
CA LYS A 60 5.54 5.23 -1.99
C LYS A 60 5.89 3.77 -2.26
N LEU A 61 5.06 3.08 -3.04
CA LEU A 61 5.34 1.69 -3.45
C LEU A 61 6.56 1.61 -4.37
N ARG A 62 6.72 2.55 -5.29
CA ARG A 62 7.90 2.65 -6.17
C ARG A 62 9.18 2.86 -5.37
N LEU A 63 9.17 3.83 -4.43
CA LEU A 63 10.31 4.12 -3.55
C LEU A 63 10.66 2.92 -2.68
N HIS A 64 9.67 2.21 -2.15
CA HIS A 64 9.89 0.99 -1.40
C HIS A 64 10.59 -0.08 -2.25
N SER A 65 10.10 -0.34 -3.47
CA SER A 65 10.71 -1.34 -4.36
C SER A 65 12.16 -0.98 -4.74
N GLN A 66 12.44 0.30 -4.97
CA GLN A 66 13.80 0.78 -5.20
C GLN A 66 14.68 0.58 -3.95
N TYR A 67 14.18 0.93 -2.77
CA TYR A 67 14.94 0.83 -1.53
C TYR A 67 15.33 -0.61 -1.19
N ILE A 68 14.42 -1.58 -1.34
CA ILE A 68 14.73 -2.99 -1.06
C ILE A 68 15.78 -3.55 -2.02
N GLN A 69 15.76 -3.13 -3.29
CA GLN A 69 16.76 -3.56 -4.28
C GLN A 69 18.15 -3.03 -3.96
N GLU A 70 18.22 -1.79 -3.46
CA GLU A 70 19.48 -1.12 -3.13
C GLU A 70 20.04 -1.54 -1.75
N ASN A 71 19.17 -1.79 -0.77
CA ASN A 71 19.57 -1.93 0.64
C ASN A 71 19.31 -3.33 1.23
N GLY A 72 18.46 -4.14 0.61
CA GLY A 72 18.11 -5.49 1.10
C GLY A 72 17.29 -5.52 2.39
N ASP A 73 16.73 -4.37 2.82
CA ASP A 73 15.93 -4.25 4.04
C ASP A 73 14.76 -3.27 3.82
N ASP A 74 13.76 -3.31 4.71
CA ASP A 74 12.63 -2.39 4.68
C ASP A 74 13.02 -0.96 5.09
N MET A 75 12.37 0.03 4.48
CA MET A 75 12.60 1.45 4.80
C MET A 75 12.27 1.74 6.28
N ASP A 76 12.97 2.70 6.90
CA ASP A 76 12.70 3.13 8.27
C ASP A 76 11.26 3.62 8.48
N GLU A 77 10.66 4.24 7.47
CA GLU A 77 9.23 4.62 7.48
C GLU A 77 8.32 3.41 7.74
N ILE A 78 8.72 2.21 7.29
CA ILE A 78 7.99 0.97 7.56
C ILE A 78 8.35 0.45 8.95
N LYS A 79 9.65 0.30 9.25
CA LYS A 79 10.14 -0.38 10.46
C LYS A 79 9.86 0.37 11.75
N ILE A 80 9.97 1.70 11.73
CA ILE A 80 9.89 2.56 12.92
C ILE A 80 8.47 3.11 13.10
N TRP A 81 7.53 2.75 12.22
CA TRP A 81 6.15 3.17 12.36
C TRP A 81 5.53 2.67 13.66
N LYS A 82 4.86 3.58 14.37
CA LYS A 82 4.13 3.27 15.60
C LYS A 82 2.74 3.87 15.51
N TRP A 83 1.77 3.16 16.10
CA TRP A 83 0.46 3.71 16.36
C TRP A 83 0.58 4.95 17.27
N LYS A 84 -0.30 5.92 17.07
CA LYS A 84 -0.40 7.13 17.90
C LYS A 84 -1.77 7.18 18.56
#